data_AF-A0A7Z2V499-F1
#
_entry.id   AF-A0A7Z2V499-F1
#
_cell.length_a   1.000
_cell.length_b   1.000
_cell.length_c   1.000
_cell.angle_alpha   90.00
_cell.angle_beta   90.00
_cell.angle_gamma   90.00
#
_symmetry.space_group_name_H-M   'P 1'
#
loop_
_entity.id
_entity.type
_entity.pdbx_description
1 polymer ?
#
loop_
_entity_poly.entity_id
_entity_poly.type
_entity_poly.pdbx_seq_one_letter_code
_entity_poly.pdbx_strand_id
1 'polypeptide(L)'
;MNDIEQVDAGVMLRQYAEAVYERPGVEPLLLDLQDNYGCDVLLLLYACWLGRRREAASYSRWEAIVDWHWPWQAQVVTPLRTARRFLKGREASVELYRQVKDCELEAELLQLERLATHDRGVAMDIRQDDSVAEQLAACCDAQGVEVNAVLREQLDRLAMLATP
;
A
#
# COMPACT_ATOMS: atom_id res chain seq x y z
N MET A 1 -17.31 -20.59 0.53
CA MET A 1 -16.17 -20.01 1.27
C MET A 1 -16.75 -19.03 2.27
N ASN A 2 -16.48 -19.23 3.56
CA ASN A 2 -17.15 -18.52 4.67
C ASN A 2 -16.52 -17.15 4.93
N ASP A 3 -17.32 -16.23 5.48
CA ASP A 3 -16.91 -14.89 5.93
C ASP A 3 -15.67 -14.90 6.86
N ILE A 4 -15.42 -16.02 7.55
CA ILE A 4 -14.26 -16.23 8.44
C ILE A 4 -12.92 -16.20 7.66
N GLU A 5 -12.85 -16.78 6.45
CA GLU A 5 -11.61 -16.78 5.63
C GLU A 5 -11.33 -15.42 4.97
N GLN A 6 -12.34 -14.55 4.90
CA GLN A 6 -12.24 -13.19 4.35
C GLN A 6 -11.66 -12.24 5.40
N VAL A 7 -12.19 -12.28 6.62
CA VAL A 7 -11.66 -11.54 7.78
C VAL A 7 -10.19 -11.91 8.02
N ASP A 8 -9.83 -13.18 7.86
CA ASP A 8 -8.46 -13.67 8.05
C ASP A 8 -7.46 -13.04 7.05
N ALA A 9 -7.86 -12.82 5.79
CA ALA A 9 -7.01 -12.22 4.76
C ALA A 9 -6.66 -10.76 5.05
N GLY A 10 -7.68 -9.97 5.43
CA GLY A 10 -7.51 -8.56 5.75
C GLY A 10 -6.63 -8.38 6.98
N VAL A 11 -6.88 -9.15 8.03
CA VAL A 11 -6.07 -9.13 9.26
C VAL A 11 -4.61 -9.51 8.96
N MET A 12 -4.37 -10.54 8.13
CA MET A 12 -3.01 -10.92 7.73
C MET A 12 -2.29 -9.83 6.93
N LEU A 13 -2.97 -9.14 6.01
CA LEU A 13 -2.37 -8.05 5.25
C LEU A 13 -2.04 -6.86 6.16
N ARG A 14 -2.92 -6.51 7.10
CA ARG A 14 -2.66 -5.46 8.09
C ARG A 14 -1.43 -5.78 8.93
N GLN A 15 -1.37 -6.97 9.53
CA GLN A 15 -0.21 -7.40 10.34
C GLN A 15 1.08 -7.41 9.52
N TYR A 16 1.00 -7.82 8.25
CA TYR A 16 2.14 -7.76 7.34
C TYR A 16 2.59 -6.33 7.08
N ALA A 17 1.67 -5.42 6.76
CA ALA A 17 1.97 -4.02 6.49
C ALA A 17 2.62 -3.35 7.71
N GLU A 18 2.08 -3.56 8.91
CA GLU A 18 2.66 -3.08 10.17
C GLU A 18 4.08 -3.62 10.36
N ALA A 19 4.28 -4.94 10.22
CA ALA A 19 5.57 -5.58 10.40
C ALA A 19 6.62 -5.18 9.34
N VAL A 20 6.20 -4.83 8.11
CA VAL A 20 7.10 -4.30 7.07
C VAL A 20 7.47 -2.86 7.38
N TYR A 21 6.51 -2.04 7.78
CA TYR A 21 6.72 -0.63 8.08
C TYR A 21 7.70 -0.43 9.25
N GLU A 22 7.66 -1.29 10.26
CA GLU A 22 8.56 -1.27 11.41
C GLU A 22 10.03 -1.62 11.07
N ARG A 23 10.31 -2.13 9.87
CA ARG A 23 11.68 -2.54 9.50
C ARG A 23 12.58 -1.32 9.27
N PRO A 24 13.84 -1.36 9.76
CA PRO A 24 14.79 -0.26 9.56
C PRO A 24 14.93 0.11 8.07
N GLY A 25 14.65 1.37 7.75
CA GLY A 25 14.81 1.92 6.40
C GLY A 25 13.58 1.79 5.49
N VAL A 26 12.51 1.10 5.91
CA VAL A 26 11.27 0.99 5.11
C VAL A 26 10.48 2.29 5.12
N GLU A 27 10.14 2.82 6.31
CA GLU A 27 9.42 4.10 6.43
C GLU A 27 10.04 5.24 5.58
N PRO A 28 11.34 5.57 5.70
CA PRO A 28 11.92 6.64 4.88
C PRO A 28 11.90 6.34 3.38
N LEU A 29 12.00 5.07 2.97
CA LEU A 29 11.93 4.67 1.57
C LEU A 29 10.51 4.83 1.02
N LEU A 30 9.48 4.40 1.76
CA LEU A 30 8.08 4.56 1.36
C LEU A 30 7.67 6.03 1.29
N LEU A 31 8.16 6.86 2.21
CA LEU A 31 7.94 8.31 2.16
C LEU A 31 8.60 8.94 0.93
N ASP A 32 9.80 8.51 0.57
CA ASP A 32 10.49 8.99 -0.64
C ASP A 32 9.74 8.59 -1.91
N LEU A 33 9.32 7.32 -2.01
CA LEU A 33 8.49 6.81 -3.10
C LEU A 33 7.16 7.58 -3.23
N GLN A 34 6.53 7.93 -2.12
CA GLN A 34 5.30 8.72 -2.12
C GLN A 34 5.55 10.16 -2.56
N ASP A 35 6.51 10.85 -1.94
CA ASP A 35 6.66 12.29 -2.09
C ASP A 35 7.36 12.67 -3.41
N ASN A 36 8.28 11.83 -3.92
CA ASN A 36 9.04 12.11 -5.14
C ASN A 36 8.50 11.41 -6.40
N TYR A 37 7.81 10.27 -6.25
CA TYR A 37 7.32 9.48 -7.40
C TYR A 37 5.79 9.40 -7.43
N GLY A 38 5.09 9.90 -6.42
CA GLY A 38 3.63 9.90 -6.36
C GLY A 38 3.02 8.52 -6.11
N CYS A 39 3.83 7.53 -5.68
CA CYS A 39 3.33 6.19 -5.40
C CYS A 39 2.40 6.17 -4.18
N ASP A 40 1.33 5.38 -4.25
CA ASP A 40 0.49 5.08 -3.10
C ASP A 40 1.12 3.97 -2.26
N VAL A 41 1.51 4.32 -1.03
CA VAL A 41 2.18 3.43 -0.09
C VAL A 41 1.38 2.16 0.20
N LEU A 42 0.04 2.25 0.28
CA LEU A 42 -0.78 1.07 0.58
C LEU A 42 -0.79 0.08 -0.59
N LEU A 43 -0.81 0.59 -1.82
CA LEU A 43 -0.70 -0.27 -3.01
C LEU A 43 0.68 -0.91 -3.13
N LEU A 44 1.76 -0.20 -2.76
CA LEU A 44 3.10 -0.78 -2.71
C LEU A 44 3.21 -1.90 -1.66
N LEU A 45 2.66 -1.69 -0.47
CA LEU A 45 2.62 -2.71 0.58
C LEU A 45 1.77 -3.92 0.15
N TYR A 46 0.68 -3.68 -0.57
CA TYR A 46 -0.13 -4.74 -1.16
C TYR A 46 0.64 -5.54 -2.23
N ALA A 47 1.38 -4.85 -3.11
CA ALA A 47 2.24 -5.49 -4.11
C ALA A 47 3.30 -6.38 -3.44
N CYS A 48 3.90 -5.91 -2.35
CA CYS A 48 4.85 -6.72 -1.56
C CYS A 48 4.20 -7.96 -0.97
N TRP A 49 2.98 -7.82 -0.45
CA TRP A 49 2.22 -8.93 0.10
C TRP A 49 1.89 -9.99 -0.96
N LEU A 50 1.44 -9.58 -2.16
CA LEU A 50 1.19 -10.48 -3.30
C LEU A 50 2.47 -11.20 -3.73
N GLY A 51 3.57 -10.46 -3.95
CA GLY A 51 4.82 -11.06 -4.40
C GLY A 51 5.42 -12.04 -3.38
N ARG A 52 5.30 -11.77 -2.07
CA ARG A 52 5.71 -12.70 -1.01
C ARG A 52 4.92 -14.01 -1.06
N ARG A 53 3.65 -13.94 -1.45
CA ARG A 53 2.75 -15.08 -1.59
C ARG A 53 2.90 -15.82 -2.92
N ARG A 54 3.82 -15.36 -3.79
CA ARG A 54 3.99 -15.90 -5.15
C ARG A 54 2.70 -15.76 -5.96
N GLU A 55 1.98 -14.66 -5.72
CA GLU A 55 0.76 -14.32 -6.44
C GLU A 55 1.06 -13.18 -7.42
N ALA A 56 0.78 -13.42 -8.70
CA ALA A 56 0.88 -12.40 -9.73
C ALA A 56 -0.49 -11.79 -10.03
N ALA A 57 -0.58 -10.47 -10.01
CA ALA A 57 -1.71 -9.74 -10.56
C ALA A 57 -1.40 -9.31 -12.00
N SER A 58 -2.36 -9.54 -12.90
CA SER A 58 -2.29 -8.99 -14.26
C SER A 58 -2.40 -7.47 -14.22
N TYR A 59 -1.96 -6.80 -15.28
CA TYR A 59 -2.12 -5.35 -15.42
C TYR A 59 -3.59 -4.92 -15.25
N SER A 60 -4.54 -5.64 -15.87
CA SER A 60 -5.98 -5.36 -15.72
C SER A 60 -6.51 -5.54 -14.29
N ARG A 61 -5.92 -6.45 -13.51
CA ARG A 61 -6.26 -6.61 -12.08
C ARG A 61 -5.72 -5.44 -11.27
N TRP A 62 -4.50 -5.00 -11.55
CA TRP A 62 -3.95 -3.79 -10.93
C TRP A 62 -4.74 -2.53 -11.26
N GLU A 63 -5.18 -2.34 -12.52
CA GLU A 63 -6.08 -1.23 -12.87
C GLU A 63 -7.38 -1.27 -12.05
N ALA A 64 -8.02 -2.44 -11.96
CA ALA A 64 -9.24 -2.60 -11.16
C ALA A 64 -9.01 -2.31 -9.66
N ILE A 65 -7.86 -2.72 -9.11
CA ILE A 65 -7.45 -2.42 -7.73
C ILE A 65 -7.29 -0.90 -7.55
N VAL A 66 -6.58 -0.23 -8.46
CA VAL A 66 -6.34 1.21 -8.41
C VAL A 66 -7.65 2.00 -8.49
N ASP A 67 -8.53 1.62 -9.43
CA ASP A 67 -9.85 2.24 -9.60
C ASP A 67 -10.74 2.07 -8.37
N TRP A 68 -10.71 0.89 -7.74
CA TRP A 68 -11.45 0.63 -6.51
C TRP A 68 -10.87 1.37 -5.30
N HIS A 69 -9.54 1.52 -5.27
CA HIS A 69 -8.81 2.18 -4.20
C HIS A 69 -9.01 3.70 -4.18
N TRP A 70 -9.02 4.31 -5.36
CA TRP A 70 -8.98 5.76 -5.52
C TRP A 70 -10.12 6.53 -4.80
N PRO A 71 -11.40 6.12 -4.84
CA PRO A 71 -12.47 6.85 -4.17
C PRO A 71 -12.28 6.98 -2.66
N TRP A 72 -11.77 5.93 -1.99
CA TRP A 72 -11.51 5.98 -0.54
C TRP A 72 -10.31 6.86 -0.22
N GLN A 73 -9.25 6.74 -1.02
CA GLN A 73 -8.08 7.60 -0.91
C GLN A 73 -8.50 9.06 -0.97
N ALA A 74 -9.27 9.44 -1.99
CA ALA A 74 -9.64 10.82 -2.27
C ALA A 74 -10.61 11.40 -1.25
N GLN A 75 -11.56 10.60 -0.73
CA GLN A 75 -12.64 11.08 0.13
C GLN A 75 -12.35 10.93 1.63
N VAL A 76 -11.42 10.06 2.03
CA VAL A 76 -11.14 9.76 3.44
C VAL A 76 -9.70 10.05 3.80
N VAL A 77 -8.75 9.38 3.13
CA VAL A 77 -7.33 9.45 3.51
C VAL A 77 -6.73 10.82 3.21
N THR A 78 -6.93 11.35 1.99
CA THR A 78 -6.39 12.64 1.57
C THR A 78 -6.89 13.81 2.44
N PRO A 79 -8.19 13.90 2.79
CA PRO A 79 -8.67 14.90 3.75
C PRO A 79 -8.03 14.79 5.15
N LEU A 80 -7.91 13.57 5.69
CA LEU A 80 -7.26 13.34 7.00
C LEU A 80 -5.79 13.76 6.97
N ARG A 81 -5.06 13.36 5.91
CA ARG A 81 -3.67 13.75 5.70
C ARG A 81 -3.49 15.25 5.57
N THR A 82 -4.40 15.92 4.87
CA THR A 82 -4.41 17.39 4.73
C THR A 82 -4.60 18.05 6.09
N ALA A 83 -5.57 17.57 6.89
CA ALA A 83 -5.81 18.07 8.24
C ALA A 83 -4.58 17.83 9.14
N ARG A 84 -3.99 16.63 9.13
CA ARG A 84 -2.78 16.31 9.90
C ARG A 84 -1.62 17.25 9.54
N ARG A 85 -1.36 17.44 8.24
CA ARG A 85 -0.29 18.32 7.74
C ARG A 85 -0.50 19.76 8.21
N PHE A 86 -1.75 20.25 8.21
CA PHE A 86 -2.07 21.59 8.71
C PHE A 86 -1.83 21.76 10.22
N LEU A 87 -2.11 20.73 11.02
CA LEU A 87 -1.97 20.73 12.48
C LEU A 87 -0.53 20.55 12.96
N LYS A 88 0.37 19.99 12.12
CA LYS A 88 1.75 19.69 12.47
C LYS A 88 2.52 20.95 12.91
N GLY A 89 3.22 20.87 14.05
CA GLY A 89 4.12 21.92 14.54
C GLY A 89 3.44 23.09 15.27
N ARG A 90 2.13 23.00 15.55
CA ARG A 90 1.38 24.01 16.30
C ARG A 90 1.16 23.54 17.75
N GLU A 91 1.66 24.32 18.72
CA GLU A 91 1.59 23.97 20.14
C GLU A 91 0.16 23.77 20.66
N ALA A 92 -0.78 24.62 20.22
CA ALA A 92 -2.18 24.55 20.65
C ALA A 92 -2.94 23.33 20.10
N SER A 93 -2.38 22.57 19.16
CA SER A 93 -3.06 21.46 18.50
C SER A 93 -2.34 20.12 18.61
N VAL A 94 -1.41 19.95 19.56
CA VAL A 94 -0.67 18.68 19.75
C VAL A 94 -1.61 17.49 19.91
N GLU A 95 -2.66 17.63 20.74
CA GLU A 95 -3.63 16.57 20.98
C GLU A 95 -4.48 16.27 19.75
N LEU A 96 -5.01 17.30 19.09
CA LEU A 96 -5.79 17.14 17.87
C LEU A 96 -4.94 16.57 16.71
N TYR A 97 -3.68 16.97 16.60
CA TYR A 97 -2.72 16.40 15.64
C TYR A 97 -2.57 14.89 15.84
N ARG A 98 -2.43 14.44 17.09
CA ARG A 98 -2.32 13.01 17.41
C ARG A 98 -3.59 12.27 17.03
N GLN A 99 -4.76 12.80 17.41
CA GLN A 99 -6.06 12.18 17.06
C GLN A 99 -6.26 12.06 15.54
N VAL A 100 -5.95 13.11 14.78
CA VAL A 100 -6.06 13.09 13.32
C VAL A 100 -5.05 12.12 12.70
N LYS A 101 -3.83 12.03 13.25
CA LYS A 101 -2.83 11.04 12.82
C LYS A 101 -3.33 9.61 13.07
N ASP A 102 -3.90 9.33 14.23
CA ASP A 102 -4.43 8.02 14.58
C ASP A 102 -5.61 7.65 13.66
N CYS A 103 -6.50 8.61 13.34
CA CYS A 103 -7.57 8.43 12.37
C CYS A 103 -7.08 8.20 10.94
N GLU A 104 -6.05 8.93 10.49
CA GLU A 104 -5.42 8.73 9.16
C GLU A 104 -4.89 7.30 9.05
N LEU A 105 -4.14 6.85 10.07
CA LEU A 105 -3.58 5.50 10.11
C LEU A 105 -4.68 4.43 10.10
N GLU A 106 -5.71 4.57 10.93
CA GLU A 106 -6.80 3.58 10.95
C GLU A 106 -7.58 3.54 9.63
N ALA A 107 -7.78 4.70 8.97
CA ALA A 107 -8.40 4.76 7.65
C ALA A 107 -7.57 4.08 6.56
N GLU A 108 -6.25 4.14 6.65
CA GLU A 108 -5.31 3.45 5.76
C GLU A 108 -5.31 1.93 6.00
N LEU A 109 -5.28 1.50 7.27
CA LEU A 109 -5.31 0.08 7.63
C LEU A 109 -6.64 -0.58 7.26
N LEU A 110 -7.77 0.11 7.49
CA LEU A 110 -9.09 -0.36 7.06
C LEU A 110 -9.18 -0.51 5.53
N GLN A 111 -8.50 0.37 4.78
CA GLN A 111 -8.46 0.27 3.32
C GLN A 111 -7.69 -0.98 2.86
N LEU A 112 -6.56 -1.29 3.50
CA LEU A 112 -5.81 -2.52 3.24
C LEU A 112 -6.67 -3.77 3.53
N GLU A 113 -7.34 -3.82 4.69
CA GLU A 113 -8.21 -4.94 5.05
C GLU A 113 -9.32 -5.17 4.01
N ARG A 114 -9.96 -4.09 3.57
CA ARG A 114 -11.01 -4.12 2.55
C ARG A 114 -10.45 -4.53 1.18
N LEU A 115 -9.24 -4.10 0.83
CA LEU A 115 -8.57 -4.47 -0.42
C LEU A 115 -8.31 -5.97 -0.49
N ALA A 116 -7.79 -6.59 0.58
CA ALA A 116 -7.57 -8.03 0.64
C ALA A 116 -8.86 -8.84 0.46
N THR A 117 -9.99 -8.29 0.90
CA THR A 117 -11.32 -8.90 0.73
C THR A 117 -11.83 -8.72 -0.71
N HIS A 118 -11.62 -7.54 -1.30
CA HIS A 118 -12.08 -7.21 -2.65
C HIS A 118 -11.36 -8.03 -3.74
N ASP A 119 -10.04 -8.18 -3.63
CA ASP A 119 -9.20 -8.65 -4.74
C ASP A 119 -9.13 -10.19 -4.94
N ARG A 120 -9.74 -11.00 -4.07
CA ARG A 120 -9.78 -12.48 -4.24
C ARG A 120 -10.73 -12.98 -5.35
N GLY A 121 -11.42 -12.08 -6.06
CA GLY A 121 -12.48 -12.43 -7.03
C GLY A 121 -12.06 -12.58 -8.49
N VAL A 122 -10.80 -12.27 -8.85
CA VAL A 122 -10.32 -12.27 -10.24
C VAL A 122 -9.28 -13.36 -10.44
N ALA A 123 -9.43 -14.16 -11.49
CA ALA A 123 -8.60 -15.32 -11.77
C ALA A 123 -7.10 -14.99 -11.68
N MET A 124 -6.35 -15.80 -10.92
CA MET A 124 -4.89 -15.68 -10.82
C MET A 124 -4.26 -15.96 -12.17
N ASP A 125 -3.41 -15.05 -12.65
CA ASP A 125 -2.65 -15.28 -13.88
C ASP A 125 -1.42 -16.14 -13.52
N ILE A 126 -1.30 -17.31 -14.14
CA ILE A 126 -0.16 -18.22 -13.95
C ILE A 126 0.99 -17.68 -14.82
N ARG A 127 1.54 -16.52 -14.46
CA ARG A 127 2.75 -15.95 -15.09
C ARG A 127 4.03 -16.43 -14.40
N GLN A 128 5.15 -16.37 -15.12
CA GLN A 128 6.45 -16.94 -14.72
C GLN A 128 7.30 -16.05 -13.80
N ASP A 129 6.91 -14.79 -13.53
CA ASP A 129 7.62 -13.93 -12.56
C ASP A 129 6.63 -13.30 -11.58
N ASP A 130 6.55 -13.90 -10.39
CA ASP A 130 5.71 -13.52 -9.26
C ASP A 130 6.51 -12.80 -8.16
N SER A 131 7.71 -12.31 -8.50
CA SER A 131 8.59 -11.66 -7.54
C SER A 131 7.98 -10.36 -7.01
N VAL A 132 8.41 -9.98 -5.80
CA VAL A 132 7.99 -8.71 -5.19
C VAL A 132 8.37 -7.51 -6.07
N ALA A 133 9.53 -7.53 -6.70
CA ALA A 133 9.99 -6.47 -7.58
C ALA A 133 9.07 -6.30 -8.81
N GLU A 134 8.64 -7.40 -9.44
CA GLU A 134 7.71 -7.33 -10.57
C GLU A 134 6.31 -6.89 -10.15
N GLN A 135 5.82 -7.31 -8.98
CA GLN A 135 4.55 -6.81 -8.45
C GLN A 135 4.62 -5.30 -8.15
N LEU A 136 5.73 -4.81 -7.61
CA LEU A 136 5.93 -3.38 -7.37
C LEU A 136 5.97 -2.59 -8.68
N ALA A 137 6.66 -3.09 -9.70
CA ALA A 137 6.72 -2.43 -11.00
C ALA A 137 5.34 -2.38 -11.68
N ALA A 138 4.60 -3.50 -11.68
CA ALA A 138 3.24 -3.55 -12.22
C ALA A 138 2.27 -2.64 -11.46
N CYS A 139 2.44 -2.55 -10.14
CA CYS A 139 1.69 -1.63 -9.29
C CYS A 139 1.96 -0.16 -9.64
N CYS A 140 3.22 0.22 -9.89
CA CYS A 140 3.56 1.57 -10.32
C CYS A 140 2.98 1.90 -11.70
N ASP A 141 3.08 0.99 -12.66
CA ASP A 141 2.56 1.17 -14.02
C ASP A 141 1.03 1.41 -14.01
N ALA A 142 0.28 0.62 -13.24
CA ALA A 142 -1.17 0.79 -13.10
C ALA A 142 -1.57 2.08 -12.36
N GLN A 143 -0.67 2.68 -11.59
CA GLN A 143 -0.86 4.01 -11.00
C GLN A 143 -0.50 5.15 -11.98
N GLY A 144 -0.04 4.82 -13.19
CA GLY A 144 0.47 5.79 -14.17
C GLY A 144 1.85 6.34 -13.80
N VAL A 145 2.61 5.65 -12.95
CA VAL A 145 3.96 6.02 -12.53
C VAL A 145 4.99 5.33 -13.44
N GLU A 146 5.70 6.11 -14.25
CA GLU A 146 6.74 5.60 -15.14
C GLU A 146 7.95 5.11 -14.34
N VAL A 147 8.25 3.81 -14.43
CA VAL A 147 9.38 3.17 -13.74
C VAL A 147 10.68 3.41 -14.50
N ASN A 148 11.38 4.50 -14.15
CA ASN A 148 12.75 4.74 -14.60
C ASN A 148 13.78 3.93 -13.79
N ALA A 149 15.05 3.98 -14.20
CA ALA A 149 16.12 3.20 -13.56
C ALA A 149 16.32 3.50 -12.06
N VAL A 150 16.14 4.77 -11.64
CA VAL A 150 16.29 5.17 -10.24
C VAL A 150 15.11 4.64 -9.42
N LEU A 151 13.89 4.78 -9.92
CA LEU A 151 12.71 4.23 -9.26
C LEU A 151 12.82 2.70 -9.16
N ARG A 152 13.28 2.03 -10.22
CA ARG A 152 13.50 0.57 -10.21
C ARG A 152 14.43 0.13 -9.08
N GLU A 153 15.55 0.82 -8.87
CA GLU A 153 16.47 0.52 -7.77
C GLU A 153 15.80 0.70 -6.39
N GLN A 154 14.96 1.72 -6.24
CA GLN A 154 14.20 1.92 -5.00
C GLN A 154 13.16 0.82 -4.77
N LEU A 155 12.45 0.39 -5.81
CA LEU A 155 11.49 -0.72 -5.75
C LEU A 155 12.20 -2.05 -5.41
N ASP A 156 13.37 -2.31 -6.01
CA ASP A 156 14.17 -3.49 -5.69
C ASP A 156 14.65 -3.46 -4.23
N ARG A 157 15.04 -2.28 -3.73
CA ARG A 157 15.37 -2.08 -2.32
C ARG A 157 14.18 -2.34 -1.40
N LEU A 158 13.00 -1.85 -1.77
CA LEU A 158 11.77 -2.12 -1.03
C LEU A 158 11.46 -3.62 -1.04
N ALA A 159 11.62 -4.30 -2.18
CA ALA A 159 11.40 -5.74 -2.31
C ALA A 159 12.29 -6.55 -1.36
N MET A 160 13.58 -6.19 -1.27
CA MET A 160 14.51 -6.79 -0.32
C MET A 160 14.08 -6.54 1.13
N LEU A 161 13.73 -5.30 1.47
CA LEU A 161 13.33 -4.93 2.84
C LEU A 161 11.96 -5.50 3.25
N ALA A 162 11.07 -5.77 2.31
CA ALA A 162 9.73 -6.31 2.56
C ALA A 162 9.68 -7.85 2.61
N THR A 163 10.80 -8.52 2.30
CA THR A 163 11.00 -9.97 2.38
C THR A 163 11.73 -10.32 3.70
N PRO A 164 11.34 -11.38 4.44
CA PRO A 164 12.01 -11.77 5.69
C PRO A 164 13.51 -12.08 5.53
#